data_AF-A0A9D7BV78-F1
#
_entry.id   AF-A0A9D7BV78-F1
#
_cell.length_a   1.000
_cell.length_b   1.000
_cell.length_c   1.000
_cell.angle_alpha   90.00
_cell.angle_beta   90.00
_cell.angle_gamma   90.00
#
_symmetry.space_group_name_H-M   'P 1'
#
loop_
_entity.id
_entity.type
_entity.pdbx_description
1 polymer ?
#
loop_
_entity_poly.entity_id
_entity_poly.type
_entity_poly.pdbx_seq_one_letter_code
_entity_poly.pdbx_strand_id
1 'polypeptide(L)'
;MAKKPAPESSPVAQFEASMQALEDLVGRMEAGEMSLEESLAAYERGVGLYRSCQAALEQAELRVRLLSDPAQPGDARPFESFDDA
;
A
#
# COMPACT_ATOMS: atom_id res chain seq x y z
N MET A 1 -4.17 -7.86 29.97
CA MET A 1 -4.83 -8.34 28.73
C MET A 1 -4.78 -7.19 27.72
N ALA A 2 -3.76 -7.14 26.85
CA ALA A 2 -3.67 -6.09 25.83
C ALA A 2 -4.40 -6.55 24.57
N LYS A 3 -5.40 -5.76 24.17
CA LYS A 3 -6.41 -6.00 23.14
C LYS A 3 -5.72 -6.28 21.79
N LYS A 4 -5.87 -7.51 21.27
CA LYS A 4 -5.44 -7.91 19.92
C LYS A 4 -6.17 -6.99 18.92
N PRO A 5 -5.49 -6.21 18.07
CA PRO A 5 -6.18 -5.33 17.14
C PRO A 5 -7.02 -6.19 16.19
N ALA A 6 -8.25 -5.76 15.93
CA ALA A 6 -9.16 -6.41 15.01
C ALA A 6 -8.53 -6.48 13.60
N PRO A 7 -8.85 -7.50 12.79
CA PRO A 7 -8.23 -7.73 11.47
C PRO A 7 -8.42 -6.56 10.48
N GLU A 8 -9.39 -5.68 10.72
CA GLU A 8 -9.74 -4.54 9.85
C GLU A 8 -8.81 -3.30 9.97
N SER A 9 -7.72 -3.40 10.75
CA SER A 9 -6.72 -2.32 10.89
C SER A 9 -5.28 -2.80 10.68
N SER A 10 -5.08 -3.93 10.01
CA SER A 10 -3.73 -4.38 9.67
C SER A 10 -3.17 -3.63 8.46
N PRO A 11 -1.85 -3.42 8.36
CA PRO A 11 -1.23 -2.88 7.14
C PRO A 11 -1.60 -3.68 5.89
N VAL A 12 -1.77 -5.01 6.02
CA VAL A 12 -2.19 -5.88 4.93
C VAL A 12 -3.60 -5.54 4.44
N ALA A 13 -4.56 -5.37 5.36
CA ALA A 13 -5.91 -4.98 5.00
C ALA A 13 -5.97 -3.57 4.35
N GLN A 14 -5.12 -2.64 4.80
CA GLN A 14 -4.99 -1.31 4.19
C GLN A 14 -4.42 -1.38 2.77
N PHE A 15 -3.42 -2.24 2.54
CA PHE A 15 -2.85 -2.49 1.23
C PHE A 15 -3.90 -3.07 0.28
N GLU A 16 -4.57 -4.16 0.66
CA GLU A 16 -5.57 -4.83 -0.18
C GLU A 16 -6.72 -3.88 -0.56
N ALA A 17 -7.23 -3.11 0.40
CA ALA A 17 -8.28 -2.12 0.13
C ALA A 17 -7.82 -1.00 -0.82
N SER A 18 -6.60 -0.49 -0.62
CA SER A 18 -6.06 0.59 -1.47
C SER A 18 -5.74 0.09 -2.89
N MET A 19 -5.27 -1.16 -3.00
CA MET A 19 -4.98 -1.80 -4.28
C MET A 19 -6.26 -2.05 -5.07
N GLN A 20 -7.29 -2.63 -4.44
CA GLN A 20 -8.59 -2.86 -5.09
C GLN A 20 -9.20 -1.55 -5.61
N ALA A 21 -9.18 -0.49 -4.78
CA ALA A 21 -9.70 0.81 -5.19
C ALA A 21 -8.89 1.42 -6.35
N LEU A 22 -7.59 1.15 -6.43
CA LEU A 22 -6.73 1.62 -7.52
C LEU A 22 -7.02 0.85 -8.82
N GLU A 23 -7.19 -0.47 -8.75
CA GLU A 23 -7.58 -1.30 -9.89
C GLU A 23 -8.93 -0.87 -10.47
N ASP A 24 -9.93 -0.67 -9.61
CA ASP A 24 -11.26 -0.20 -10.01
C ASP A 24 -11.19 1.19 -10.67
N LEU A 25 -10.35 2.07 -10.14
CA LEU A 25 -10.14 3.41 -10.67
C LEU A 25 -9.48 3.37 -12.06
N VAL A 26 -8.42 2.57 -12.22
CA VAL A 26 -7.73 2.38 -13.50
C VAL A 26 -8.68 1.77 -14.53
N GLY A 27 -9.44 0.74 -14.17
CA GLY A 27 -10.42 0.13 -15.07
C GLY A 27 -11.48 1.14 -15.56
N ARG A 28 -11.89 2.08 -14.70
CA ARG A 28 -12.77 3.19 -15.11
C ARG A 28 -12.09 4.20 -16.03
N MET A 29 -10.81 4.50 -15.81
CA MET A 29 -10.04 5.40 -16.68
C MET A 29 -9.84 4.78 -18.07
N GLU A 30 -9.59 3.47 -18.14
CA GLU A 30 -9.42 2.72 -19.39
C GLU A 30 -10.72 2.57 -20.19
N ALA A 31 -11.88 2.64 -19.54
CA ALA A 31 -13.18 2.62 -20.21
C ALA A 31 -13.43 3.85 -21.10
N GLY A 32 -12.70 4.95 -20.89
CA GLY A 32 -12.66 6.11 -21.81
C GLY A 32 -13.88 7.04 -21.78
N GLU A 33 -14.81 6.88 -20.83
CA GLU A 33 -16.03 7.70 -20.72
C GLU A 33 -15.87 8.93 -19.80
N MET A 34 -14.66 9.22 -19.31
CA MET A 34 -14.41 10.30 -18.34
C MET A 34 -14.19 11.65 -19.02
N SER A 35 -14.80 12.71 -18.49
CA SER A 35 -14.44 14.08 -18.85
C SER A 35 -13.02 14.43 -18.36
N LEU A 36 -12.47 15.55 -18.84
CA LEU A 36 -11.15 16.03 -18.42
C LEU A 36 -11.08 16.30 -16.91
N GLU A 37 -12.12 16.90 -16.33
CA GLU A 37 -12.19 17.20 -14.90
C GLU A 37 -12.24 15.90 -14.08
N GLU A 38 -13.04 14.93 -14.51
CA GLU A 38 -13.10 13.61 -13.88
C GLU A 38 -11.78 12.85 -14.01
N SER A 39 -11.08 12.98 -15.14
CA SER A 39 -9.78 12.35 -15.36
C SER A 39 -8.70 12.93 -14.43
N LEU A 40 -8.71 14.24 -14.20
CA LEU A 40 -7.82 14.90 -13.23
C LEU A 40 -8.13 14.44 -11.80
N ALA A 41 -9.41 14.42 -11.42
CA ALA A 41 -9.83 13.94 -10.11
C ALA A 41 -9.53 12.44 -9.90
N ALA A 42 -9.61 11.63 -10.96
CA ALA A 42 -9.18 10.24 -10.94
C ALA A 42 -7.67 10.14 -10.71
N TYR A 43 -6.87 10.88 -11.45
CA TYR A 43 -5.42 10.89 -11.28
C TYR A 43 -4.99 11.25 -9.85
N GLU A 44 -5.54 12.32 -9.28
CA GLU A 44 -5.24 12.73 -7.89
C GLU A 44 -5.59 11.63 -6.87
N ARG A 45 -6.76 10.99 -7.04
CA ARG A 45 -7.15 9.85 -6.21
C ARG A 45 -6.21 8.67 -6.39
N GLY A 46 -5.81 8.36 -7.63
CA GLY A 46 -4.87 7.28 -7.94
C GLY A 46 -3.51 7.48 -7.26
N VAL A 47 -2.98 8.70 -7.28
CA VAL A 47 -1.74 9.04 -6.56
C VAL A 47 -1.91 8.87 -5.05
N GLY A 48 -3.07 9.24 -4.50
CA GLY A 48 -3.40 9.01 -3.09
C GLY A 48 -3.39 7.52 -2.72
N LEU A 49 -4.09 6.70 -3.49
CA LEU A 49 -4.17 5.24 -3.30
C LEU A 49 -2.79 4.59 -3.41
N TYR A 50 -2.00 4.97 -4.42
CA TYR A 50 -0.62 4.50 -4.57
C TYR A 50 0.24 4.79 -3.33
N ARG A 51 0.15 6.02 -2.78
CA ARG A 51 0.86 6.38 -1.55
C ARG A 51 0.40 5.56 -0.35
N SER A 52 -0.89 5.26 -0.25
CA SER A 52 -1.43 4.39 0.79
C SER A 52 -0.89 2.96 0.68
N CYS A 53 -0.78 2.41 -0.53
CA CYS A 53 -0.15 1.11 -0.76
C CYS A 53 1.32 1.10 -0.30
N GLN A 54 2.11 2.11 -0.70
CA GLN A 54 3.51 2.25 -0.30
C GLN A 54 3.66 2.31 1.23
N ALA A 55 2.86 3.15 1.90
CA ALA A 55 2.90 3.27 3.36
C ALA A 55 2.53 1.97 4.08
N ALA A 56 1.61 1.17 3.51
CA ALA A 56 1.26 -0.13 4.06
C ALA A 56 2.40 -1.15 3.91
N LEU A 57 3.09 -1.15 2.76
CA LEU A 57 4.27 -1.98 2.52
C LEU A 57 5.43 -1.61 3.44
N GLU A 58 5.71 -0.32 3.62
CA GLU A 58 6.74 0.16 4.56
C GLU A 58 6.45 -0.32 6.00
N GLN A 59 5.21 -0.22 6.45
CA GLN A 59 4.81 -0.72 7.77
C GLN A 59 4.98 -2.25 7.90
N ALA A 60 4.65 -2.99 6.85
CA ALA A 60 4.84 -4.43 6.81
C ALA A 60 6.33 -4.80 6.87
N GLU A 61 7.18 -4.08 6.12
CA GLU A 61 8.62 -4.28 6.13
C GLU A 61 9.21 -3.99 7.52
N LEU A 62 8.86 -2.86 8.13
CA LEU A 62 9.28 -2.53 9.50
C LEU A 62 8.89 -3.63 10.51
N ARG A 63 7.68 -4.18 10.36
CA ARG A 63 7.21 -5.30 11.18
C ARG A 63 8.10 -6.53 11.00
N VAL A 64 8.46 -6.88 9.76
CA VAL A 64 9.36 -8.01 9.47
C VAL A 64 10.74 -7.76 10.07
N ARG A 65 11.32 -6.57 9.90
CA ARG A 65 12.65 -6.23 10.45
C ARG A 65 12.68 -6.39 11.98
N LEU A 66 11.67 -5.90 12.69
CA LEU A 66 11.55 -6.05 14.15
C LEU A 66 11.38 -7.51 14.60
N LEU A 67 10.76 -8.35 13.79
CA LEU A 67 10.59 -9.78 14.11
C LEU A 67 11.85 -10.60 13.79
N SER A 68 12.61 -10.21 12.77
CA SER A 68 13.83 -10.91 12.33
C SER A 68 15.02 -10.67 13.25
N ASP A 69 15.24 -9.42 13.69
CA ASP A 69 16.25 -9.09 14.69
C ASP A 69 15.72 -8.01 15.65
N PRO A 70 15.12 -8.41 16.78
CA PRO A 70 14.59 -7.46 17.76
C PRO A 70 15.68 -6.68 18.52
N ALA A 71 16.94 -7.14 18.50
CA ALA A 71 18.05 -6.48 19.20
C ALA A 71 18.77 -5.45 18.33
N GLN A 72 18.82 -5.66 17.01
CA GLN A 72 19.45 -4.76 16.04
C GLN A 72 18.58 -4.57 14.77
N PRO A 73 17.37 -3.99 14.90
CA PRO A 73 16.47 -3.82 13.76
C PRO A 73 16.99 -2.89 12.66
N GLY A 74 18.03 -2.09 12.93
CA GLY A 74 18.71 -1.23 11.95
C GLY A 74 19.63 -1.97 10.98
N ASP A 75 20.08 -3.18 11.32
CA ASP A 75 20.96 -4.01 10.47
C ASP A 75 20.17 -4.90 9.50
N ALA A 76 18.84 -4.92 9.64
CA ALA A 76 17.99 -5.67 8.75
C ALA A 76 18.08 -5.09 7.33
N ARG A 77 18.54 -5.94 6.40
CA ARG A 77 18.64 -5.54 4.99
C ARG A 77 17.24 -5.22 4.45
N PRO A 78 17.11 -4.15 3.64
CA PRO A 78 15.86 -3.88 2.93
C PRO A 78 15.42 -5.10 2.12
N PHE A 79 14.12 -5.29 2.00
CA PHE A 79 13.59 -6.28 1.07
C PHE A 79 13.87 -5.78 -0.35
N GLU A 80 14.79 -6.42 -1.06
CA GLU A 80 15.12 -6.05 -2.45
C GLU A 80 13.91 -6.32 -3.34
N SER A 81 13.37 -5.26 -3.97
CA SER A 81 12.32 -5.37 -4.97
C SER A 81 12.85 -6.11 -6.18
N PHE A 82 12.08 -7.07 -6.71
CA PHE A 82 12.44 -7.91 -7.86
C PHE A 82 12.61 -7.14 -9.20
N ASP A 83 12.46 -5.81 -9.21
CA ASP A 83 12.59 -4.95 -10.40
C ASP A 83 14.04 -4.62 -10.82
N ASP A 84 15.05 -5.06 -10.06
CA ASP A 84 16.50 -4.90 -10.38
C ASP A 84 17.10 -6.10 -11.14
N ALA A 85 16.31 -6.82 -11.95
CA ALA A 85 16.74 -7.97 -12.76
C ALA A 85 16.43 -7.84 -14.26
#